data_AF-A0A6A7BRR4-F1
#
_entry.id   AF-A0A6A7BRR4-F1
#
_cell.length_a   1.000
_cell.length_b   1.000
_cell.length_c   1.000
_cell.angle_alpha   90.00
_cell.angle_beta   90.00
_cell.angle_gamma   90.00
#
_symmetry.space_group_name_H-M   'P 1'
#
loop_
_entity.id
_entity.type
_entity.pdbx_description
1 polymer ?
#
loop_
_entity_poly.entity_id
_entity_poly.type
_entity_poly.pdbx_seq_one_letter_code
_entity_poly.pdbx_strand_id
1 'polypeptide(L)'
;MRLSMKEGDATDHGHDGNGGPGWQGKPALQVICLGASGGPSEEGVTGFLVRSVESAWARGSLLAVDAGSHLGPITRILERDFPLVADAARSDTRRLDSLSPGPSSADESKGRPALPDDPRARARALSAVHTRGPFAGAKLPNASARANALHILRSYISTYLITHPHLDHVSGFAINTAAFHATSRPKTLAALPSTVDAIKRHIFNDVIWPNLSDEDGGVGFVTFQRLKEGGDVMMGEGEGRGYLDVVDGLGVRAFKVSHGVCTKSPPSHHHRGSIGEMQPLNGDGPAPPPGRSFSSPGTPRASIYGQQQSPRVSMQGPQASPGMSAVEGSCVVDSTAFFLRDTETSREILMFGDVEADSLSLAPRNRIVWQEAARKVMLNSLGGIFIECSYDDSQADAILFGHLCPRHVVAELQTLASFVTELRTPEQGGNKRKRSTYESVAQYAVNDHGTKRSRSWARGSRLLADSRRYSVPDPRSNPATPEPEDAPSPFSGGSPSTALRDLPLAGIRVYIIHIKDPMKDGPPASDRILAQLRDHEAALNQPLGCEFVIARSGESYWF
;
A
#
# COMPACT_ATOMS: atom_id res chain seq x y z
N MET A 1 -1.95 -57.01 -16.41
CA MET A 1 -2.95 -55.98 -16.77
C MET A 1 -3.04 -54.96 -15.64
N ARG A 2 -2.58 -53.72 -15.86
CA ARG A 2 -2.93 -52.55 -15.04
C ARG A 2 -3.86 -51.70 -15.89
N LEU A 3 -5.06 -51.40 -15.40
CA LEU A 3 -5.95 -50.45 -16.05
C LEU A 3 -5.77 -49.08 -15.38
N SER A 4 -5.34 -48.11 -16.18
CA SER A 4 -5.35 -46.69 -15.83
C SER A 4 -6.77 -46.18 -15.93
N MET A 5 -7.28 -45.57 -14.87
CA MET A 5 -8.39 -44.64 -14.97
C MET A 5 -7.81 -43.23 -15.15
N LYS A 6 -8.20 -42.58 -16.25
CA LYS A 6 -7.95 -41.15 -16.46
C LYS A 6 -8.93 -40.38 -15.60
N GLU A 7 -8.44 -39.44 -14.79
CA GLU A 7 -9.29 -38.38 -14.28
C GLU A 7 -9.69 -37.46 -15.44
N GLY A 8 -10.95 -37.03 -15.44
CA GLY A 8 -11.53 -36.23 -16.51
C GLY A 8 -11.08 -34.77 -16.41
N ASP A 9 -10.69 -34.22 -17.55
CA ASP A 9 -10.42 -32.80 -17.75
C ASP A 9 -11.68 -31.98 -17.41
N ALA A 10 -11.62 -31.18 -16.34
CA ALA A 10 -12.71 -30.32 -15.91
C ALA A 10 -12.60 -29.00 -16.67
N THR A 11 -13.33 -28.92 -17.78
CA THR A 11 -13.27 -27.79 -18.72
C THR A 11 -13.55 -26.45 -18.05
N ASP A 12 -12.59 -25.54 -18.19
CA ASP A 12 -12.68 -24.13 -17.82
C ASP A 12 -13.89 -23.46 -18.49
N HIS A 13 -14.77 -22.87 -17.68
CA HIS A 13 -15.97 -22.17 -18.12
C HIS A 13 -16.02 -20.77 -17.53
N GLY A 14 -15.57 -19.79 -18.31
CA GLY A 14 -16.12 -18.44 -18.37
C GLY A 14 -16.02 -17.60 -17.09
N HIS A 15 -14.84 -17.04 -16.83
CA HIS A 15 -14.70 -15.91 -15.89
C HIS A 15 -14.97 -14.58 -16.59
N ASP A 16 -16.25 -14.27 -16.85
CA ASP A 16 -16.67 -12.92 -17.28
C ASP A 16 -16.60 -11.96 -16.08
N GLY A 17 -15.41 -11.38 -15.84
CA GLY A 17 -15.13 -10.57 -14.65
C GLY A 17 -14.08 -9.47 -14.88
N ASN A 18 -14.53 -8.30 -15.32
CA ASN A 18 -13.80 -7.01 -15.27
C ASN A 18 -12.35 -7.00 -15.83
N GLY A 19 -12.08 -7.81 -16.86
CA GLY A 19 -10.87 -7.73 -17.67
C GLY A 19 -10.92 -6.49 -18.56
N GLY A 20 -10.29 -5.39 -18.12
CA GLY A 20 -10.18 -4.15 -18.91
C GLY A 20 -9.43 -4.37 -20.24
N PRO A 21 -9.71 -3.56 -21.28
CA PRO A 21 -9.20 -3.76 -22.63
C PRO A 21 -7.71 -3.40 -22.75
N GLY A 22 -6.81 -4.28 -22.31
CA GLY A 22 -5.36 -4.02 -22.38
C GLY A 22 -4.42 -5.22 -22.25
N TRP A 23 -4.85 -6.35 -21.67
CA TRP A 23 -3.95 -7.48 -21.41
C TRP A 23 -4.58 -8.83 -21.82
N GLN A 24 -3.82 -9.67 -22.54
CA GLN A 24 -4.27 -10.97 -23.06
C GLN A 24 -3.59 -12.17 -22.37
N GLY A 25 -2.96 -11.96 -21.21
CA GLY A 25 -2.36 -13.01 -20.39
C GLY A 25 -3.21 -13.36 -19.16
N LYS A 26 -2.87 -14.49 -18.50
CA LYS A 26 -3.42 -14.82 -17.18
C LYS A 26 -2.96 -13.77 -16.16
N PRO A 27 -3.82 -13.34 -15.21
CA PRO A 27 -3.42 -12.37 -14.19
C PRO A 27 -2.41 -13.00 -13.22
N ALA A 28 -1.40 -12.21 -12.85
CA ALA A 28 -0.35 -12.60 -11.92
C ALA A 28 -0.62 -12.15 -10.48
N LEU A 29 -1.32 -11.03 -10.31
CA LEU A 29 -1.65 -10.46 -9.00
C LEU A 29 -3.16 -10.33 -8.83
N GLN A 30 -3.64 -10.58 -7.61
CA GLN A 30 -4.99 -10.23 -7.17
C GLN A 30 -4.92 -9.22 -6.01
N VAL A 31 -5.68 -8.13 -6.11
CA VAL A 31 -5.90 -7.15 -5.04
C VAL A 31 -7.36 -7.16 -4.63
N ILE A 32 -7.64 -7.38 -3.35
CA ILE A 32 -8.98 -7.33 -2.76
C ILE A 32 -9.08 -6.06 -1.92
N CYS A 33 -10.04 -5.19 -2.22
CA CYS A 33 -10.27 -3.98 -1.44
C CYS A 33 -11.11 -4.32 -0.19
N LEU A 34 -10.54 -4.11 1.00
CA LEU A 34 -11.29 -4.18 2.26
C LEU A 34 -11.86 -2.80 2.62
N GLY A 35 -11.09 -1.74 2.39
CA GLY A 35 -11.48 -0.36 2.58
C GLY A 35 -10.67 0.59 1.70
N ALA A 36 -11.32 1.66 1.25
CA ALA A 36 -10.74 2.73 0.43
C ALA A 36 -11.33 4.12 0.78
N SER A 37 -11.99 4.24 1.93
CA SER A 37 -12.39 5.52 2.52
C SER A 37 -11.19 6.20 3.18
N GLY A 38 -11.15 7.53 3.20
CA GLY A 38 -10.26 8.31 4.04
C GLY A 38 -10.92 8.99 5.24
N GLY A 39 -12.11 8.50 5.61
CA GLY A 39 -12.91 9.08 6.67
C GLY A 39 -13.82 10.23 6.18
N PRO A 40 -14.43 11.00 7.10
CA PRO A 40 -14.22 10.96 8.55
C PRO A 40 -14.86 9.75 9.24
N SER A 41 -15.71 8.97 8.56
CA SER A 41 -16.20 7.70 9.10
C SER A 41 -15.07 6.66 9.19
N GLU A 42 -14.98 6.02 10.35
CA GLU A 42 -14.10 4.89 10.65
C GLU A 42 -14.47 3.61 9.87
N GLU A 43 -15.64 3.55 9.24
CA GLU A 43 -16.06 2.40 8.45
C GLU A 43 -15.40 2.39 7.06
N GLY A 44 -14.71 1.29 6.73
CA GLY A 44 -14.17 1.09 5.39
C GLY A 44 -12.96 1.96 5.06
N VAL A 45 -12.29 2.51 6.08
CA VAL A 45 -10.97 3.16 5.96
C VAL A 45 -9.91 2.22 5.39
N THR A 46 -8.87 2.79 4.77
CA THR A 46 -7.85 2.10 3.95
C THR A 46 -7.43 0.71 4.44
N GLY A 47 -7.51 -0.27 3.55
CA GLY A 47 -6.99 -1.61 3.76
C GLY A 47 -7.21 -2.52 2.54
N PHE A 48 -6.17 -3.22 2.14
CA PHE A 48 -6.19 -4.13 0.98
C PHE A 48 -5.57 -5.48 1.32
N LEU A 49 -5.99 -6.54 0.62
CA LEU A 49 -5.28 -7.81 0.60
C LEU A 49 -4.68 -8.02 -0.79
N VAL A 50 -3.42 -8.43 -0.86
CA VAL A 50 -2.70 -8.70 -2.11
C VAL A 50 -2.16 -10.13 -2.06
N ARG A 51 -2.22 -10.84 -3.18
CA ARG A 51 -1.57 -12.15 -3.34
C ARG A 51 -1.04 -12.33 -4.77
N SER A 52 -0.01 -13.16 -4.90
CA SER A 52 0.31 -13.81 -6.18
C SER A 52 -0.81 -14.79 -6.55
N VAL A 53 -1.11 -14.89 -7.83
CA VAL A 53 -2.08 -15.86 -8.36
C VAL A 53 -1.49 -17.27 -8.36
N GLU A 54 -0.20 -17.41 -8.71
CA GLU A 54 0.53 -18.67 -8.78
C GLU A 54 0.71 -19.34 -7.40
N SER A 55 0.94 -18.56 -6.33
CA SER A 55 1.03 -19.09 -4.96
C SER A 55 -0.26 -19.73 -4.43
N ALA A 56 -1.38 -19.59 -5.16
CA ALA A 56 -2.70 -20.08 -4.80
C ALA A 56 -3.15 -19.66 -3.38
N TRP A 57 -4.16 -20.36 -2.85
CA TRP A 57 -4.64 -20.18 -1.48
C TRP A 57 -3.86 -21.07 -0.50
N ALA A 58 -2.61 -20.68 -0.23
CA ALA A 58 -1.67 -21.36 0.67
C ALA A 58 -1.52 -20.64 2.03
N ARG A 59 -1.01 -21.34 3.06
CA ARG A 59 -0.90 -20.79 4.43
C ARG A 59 0.16 -19.69 4.49
N GLY A 60 -0.30 -18.43 4.48
CA GLY A 60 0.54 -17.25 4.47
C GLY A 60 0.77 -16.63 3.09
N SER A 61 -0.01 -16.99 2.07
CA SER A 61 0.11 -16.39 0.71
C SER A 61 -0.60 -15.03 0.54
N LEU A 62 -1.25 -14.50 1.59
CA LEU A 62 -1.85 -13.17 1.56
C LEU A 62 -1.04 -12.15 2.36
N LEU A 63 -0.78 -11.03 1.68
CA LEU A 63 -0.23 -9.80 2.20
C LEU A 63 -1.38 -8.84 2.50
N ALA A 64 -1.35 -8.11 3.62
CA ALA A 64 -2.20 -6.95 3.82
C ALA A 64 -1.41 -5.68 3.49
N VAL A 65 -2.03 -4.69 2.83
CA VAL A 65 -1.46 -3.37 2.56
C VAL A 65 -2.36 -2.34 3.21
N ASP A 66 -1.84 -1.74 4.27
CA ASP A 66 -2.58 -1.08 5.34
C ASP A 66 -3.71 -1.95 5.93
N ALA A 67 -4.22 -1.53 7.08
CA ALA A 67 -5.17 -2.31 7.86
C ALA A 67 -5.98 -1.43 8.80
N GLY A 68 -6.51 -0.30 8.30
CA GLY A 68 -7.54 0.47 8.97
C GLY A 68 -8.82 -0.34 9.12
N SER A 69 -9.43 -0.76 8.01
CA SER A 69 -10.54 -1.71 8.02
C SER A 69 -10.09 -3.08 7.55
N HIS A 70 -10.17 -4.09 8.43
CA HIS A 70 -9.59 -5.41 8.16
C HIS A 70 -10.58 -6.58 8.38
N LEU A 71 -10.69 -7.17 9.58
CA LEU A 71 -11.57 -8.35 9.81
C LEU A 71 -13.07 -8.07 9.55
N GLY A 72 -13.53 -6.82 9.77
CA GLY A 72 -14.91 -6.40 9.50
C GLY A 72 -15.30 -6.57 8.03
N PRO A 73 -14.64 -5.87 7.08
CA PRO A 73 -14.85 -6.08 5.65
C PRO A 73 -14.71 -7.54 5.18
N ILE A 74 -13.71 -8.28 5.67
CA ILE A 74 -13.56 -9.71 5.32
C ILE A 74 -14.83 -10.49 5.70
N THR A 75 -15.42 -10.19 6.86
CA THR A 75 -16.69 -10.79 7.29
C THR A 75 -17.84 -10.38 6.36
N ARG A 76 -18.00 -9.09 6.06
CA ARG A 76 -19.06 -8.55 5.18
C ARG A 76 -18.97 -9.07 3.74
N ILE A 77 -17.77 -9.32 3.21
CA ILE A 77 -17.59 -9.95 1.90
C ILE A 77 -18.15 -11.38 1.92
N LEU A 78 -17.83 -12.15 2.98
CA LEU A 78 -18.29 -13.53 3.13
C LEU A 78 -19.76 -13.67 3.51
N GLU A 79 -20.38 -12.66 4.12
CA GLU A 79 -21.82 -12.63 4.45
C GLU A 79 -22.74 -12.78 3.22
N ARG A 80 -22.21 -12.49 2.01
CA ARG A 80 -22.91 -12.70 0.73
C ARG A 80 -23.21 -14.18 0.44
N ASP A 81 -22.36 -15.09 0.92
CA ASP A 81 -22.39 -16.52 0.59
C ASP A 81 -22.51 -17.43 1.84
N PHE A 82 -22.15 -16.92 3.02
CA PHE A 82 -22.22 -17.64 4.31
C PHE A 82 -23.07 -16.86 5.31
N PRO A 83 -23.90 -17.52 6.14
CA PRO A 83 -24.64 -16.82 7.20
C PRO A 83 -23.68 -16.24 8.25
N LEU A 84 -24.05 -15.11 8.85
CA LEU A 84 -23.26 -14.45 9.90
C LEU A 84 -22.99 -15.38 11.10
N VAL A 85 -24.02 -16.13 11.50
CA VAL A 85 -24.01 -17.12 12.57
C VAL A 85 -24.51 -18.43 12.00
N ALA A 86 -23.86 -19.55 12.34
CA ALA A 86 -24.37 -20.87 12.03
C ALA A 86 -25.25 -21.35 13.19
N ASP A 87 -26.40 -21.95 12.88
CA ASP A 87 -27.18 -22.67 13.89
C ASP A 87 -26.28 -23.71 14.57
N ALA A 88 -26.24 -23.65 15.91
CA ALA A 88 -25.83 -24.81 16.68
C ALA A 88 -26.74 -25.96 16.24
N ALA A 89 -26.15 -27.06 15.74
CA ALA A 89 -26.90 -28.22 15.27
C ALA A 89 -27.92 -28.58 16.37
N ARG A 90 -29.22 -28.49 16.04
CA ARG A 90 -30.30 -28.68 17.03
C ARG A 90 -30.00 -29.97 17.77
N SER A 91 -29.74 -29.88 19.08
CA SER A 91 -29.58 -31.07 19.90
C SER A 91 -30.85 -31.88 19.75
N ASP A 92 -30.72 -33.12 19.30
CA ASP A 92 -31.84 -33.93 18.85
C ASP A 92 -32.60 -34.53 20.06
N THR A 93 -33.22 -33.64 20.83
CA THR A 93 -33.82 -33.89 22.14
C THR A 93 -35.26 -33.35 22.20
N ARG A 94 -35.98 -33.39 21.08
CA ARG A 94 -37.44 -33.18 21.00
C ARG A 94 -38.14 -34.15 20.05
N ARG A 95 -37.89 -35.46 20.20
CA ARG A 95 -38.79 -36.54 19.75
C ARG A 95 -38.89 -37.71 20.74
N LEU A 96 -39.12 -37.36 22.01
CA LEU A 96 -39.98 -38.16 22.88
C LEU A 96 -41.00 -37.18 23.47
N ASP A 97 -42.26 -37.61 23.55
CA ASP A 97 -43.48 -36.84 23.93
C ASP A 97 -44.28 -36.20 22.78
N SER A 98 -45.01 -37.04 22.04
CA SER A 98 -46.43 -36.82 21.68
C SER A 98 -46.98 -37.99 20.86
N LEU A 99 -47.68 -38.91 21.53
CA LEU A 99 -48.57 -39.86 20.86
C LEU A 99 -49.92 -39.19 20.61
N SER A 100 -50.26 -38.90 19.35
CA SER A 100 -51.64 -38.89 18.81
C SER A 100 -51.64 -38.61 17.29
N PRO A 101 -52.40 -39.37 16.47
CA PRO A 101 -52.50 -39.13 15.04
C PRO A 101 -53.67 -38.19 14.67
N GLY A 102 -53.43 -37.30 13.69
CA GLY A 102 -54.45 -36.45 13.06
C GLY A 102 -54.03 -36.12 11.61
N PRO A 103 -54.96 -36.08 10.63
CA PRO A 103 -54.57 -36.24 9.22
C PRO A 103 -54.32 -34.95 8.44
N SER A 104 -53.33 -35.04 7.55
CA SER A 104 -53.22 -34.39 6.22
C SER A 104 -53.73 -32.95 6.01
N SER A 105 -52.79 -32.04 5.77
CA SER A 105 -52.86 -31.15 4.61
C SER A 105 -51.47 -31.05 3.97
N ALA A 106 -51.40 -31.23 2.64
CA ALA A 106 -50.17 -31.08 1.89
C ALA A 106 -50.00 -29.62 1.46
N ASP A 107 -48.78 -29.10 1.51
CA ASP A 107 -48.39 -27.93 0.72
C ASP A 107 -46.91 -28.06 0.30
N GLU A 108 -46.61 -27.67 -0.93
CA GLU A 108 -45.33 -27.90 -1.60
C GLU A 108 -44.38 -26.72 -1.40
N SER A 109 -43.35 -26.90 -0.55
CA SER A 109 -42.19 -26.00 -0.59
C SER A 109 -41.02 -26.68 -1.32
N LYS A 110 -40.66 -26.10 -2.48
CA LYS A 110 -39.61 -26.61 -3.37
C LYS A 110 -38.27 -26.70 -2.64
N GLY A 111 -37.71 -27.90 -2.57
CA GLY A 111 -36.55 -28.20 -1.74
C GLY A 111 -35.28 -27.45 -2.16
N ARG A 112 -34.66 -26.76 -1.19
CA ARG A 112 -33.19 -26.68 -1.16
C ARG A 112 -32.65 -28.09 -0.87
N PRO A 113 -31.48 -28.49 -1.42
CA PRO A 113 -30.86 -29.75 -1.03
C PRO A 113 -30.62 -29.75 0.48
N ALA A 114 -31.18 -30.73 1.19
CA ALA A 114 -30.84 -30.93 2.59
C ALA A 114 -29.36 -31.27 2.69
N LEU A 115 -28.62 -30.56 3.54
CA LEU A 115 -27.25 -30.95 3.87
C LEU A 115 -27.29 -32.34 4.55
N PRO A 116 -26.36 -33.25 4.24
CA PRO A 116 -26.38 -34.60 4.79
C PRO A 116 -26.27 -34.56 6.33
N ASP A 117 -27.09 -35.38 6.99
CA ASP A 117 -27.19 -35.42 8.46
C ASP A 117 -25.93 -35.92 9.16
N ASP A 118 -25.04 -36.62 8.45
CA ASP A 118 -23.72 -36.98 8.98
C ASP A 118 -22.85 -35.72 9.18
N PRO A 119 -22.40 -35.40 10.41
CA PRO A 119 -21.54 -34.24 10.65
C PRO A 119 -20.21 -34.30 9.89
N ARG A 120 -19.71 -35.48 9.48
CA ARG A 120 -18.51 -35.58 8.62
C ARG A 120 -18.83 -35.26 7.16
N ALA A 121 -19.95 -35.72 6.63
CA ALA A 121 -20.44 -35.33 5.31
C ALA A 121 -20.80 -33.83 5.25
N ARG A 122 -21.41 -33.27 6.31
CA ARG A 122 -21.67 -31.84 6.44
C ARG A 122 -20.37 -31.04 6.56
N ALA A 123 -19.37 -31.51 7.32
CA ALA A 123 -18.04 -30.90 7.35
C ALA A 123 -17.31 -30.99 5.99
N ARG A 124 -17.50 -32.07 5.22
CA ARG A 124 -16.99 -32.16 3.84
C ARG A 124 -17.69 -31.21 2.87
N ALA A 125 -19.00 -31.06 2.98
CA ALA A 125 -19.79 -30.11 2.19
C ALA A 125 -19.47 -28.64 2.54
N LEU A 126 -19.11 -28.36 3.80
CA LEU A 126 -18.65 -27.05 4.25
C LEU A 126 -17.17 -26.80 3.97
N SER A 127 -16.35 -27.86 3.88
CA SER A 127 -14.96 -27.81 3.37
C SER A 127 -14.89 -27.68 1.85
N ALA A 128 -15.87 -27.04 1.23
CA ALA A 128 -15.85 -26.71 -0.18
C ALA A 128 -14.78 -25.63 -0.47
N VAL A 129 -14.14 -25.75 -1.63
CA VAL A 129 -13.46 -24.61 -2.24
C VAL A 129 -14.53 -23.58 -2.56
N HIS A 130 -14.37 -22.35 -2.05
CA HIS A 130 -15.30 -21.26 -2.31
C HIS A 130 -15.23 -20.86 -3.79
N THR A 131 -16.37 -20.65 -4.45
CA THR A 131 -16.45 -20.61 -5.92
C THR A 131 -16.73 -19.24 -6.52
N ARG A 132 -16.95 -18.20 -5.69
CA ARG A 132 -17.38 -16.87 -6.12
C ARG A 132 -16.73 -15.77 -5.29
N GLY A 133 -16.91 -14.52 -5.71
CA GLY A 133 -16.45 -13.33 -4.99
C GLY A 133 -14.91 -13.21 -4.87
N PRO A 134 -14.41 -12.24 -4.09
CA PRO A 134 -12.98 -11.99 -3.95
C PRO A 134 -12.18 -13.18 -3.37
N PHE A 135 -12.81 -14.04 -2.57
CA PHE A 135 -12.19 -15.21 -1.97
C PHE A 135 -12.40 -16.51 -2.78
N ALA A 136 -12.78 -16.42 -4.06
CA ALA A 136 -12.89 -17.58 -4.94
C ALA A 136 -11.57 -18.38 -5.01
N GLY A 137 -11.67 -19.70 -4.91
CA GLY A 137 -10.54 -20.64 -4.77
C GLY A 137 -10.11 -20.91 -3.34
N ALA A 138 -10.52 -20.11 -2.35
CA ALA A 138 -10.12 -20.30 -0.95
C ALA A 138 -10.81 -21.52 -0.33
N LYS A 139 -10.11 -22.25 0.55
CA LYS A 139 -10.71 -23.32 1.37
C LYS A 139 -11.24 -22.68 2.65
N LEU A 140 -12.56 -22.64 2.80
CA LEU A 140 -13.24 -21.93 3.89
C LEU A 140 -14.01 -22.95 4.77
N PRO A 141 -13.38 -23.56 5.80
CA PRO A 141 -13.85 -24.80 6.40
C PRO A 141 -15.03 -24.65 7.38
N ASN A 142 -15.51 -23.43 7.63
CA ASN A 142 -16.54 -23.16 8.65
C ASN A 142 -17.91 -22.86 8.02
N ALA A 143 -18.96 -23.02 8.81
CA ALA A 143 -20.34 -22.77 8.37
C ALA A 143 -20.74 -21.28 8.31
N SER A 144 -19.99 -20.37 8.94
CA SER A 144 -20.39 -18.96 9.06
C SER A 144 -19.32 -17.98 8.58
N ALA A 145 -19.78 -16.82 8.11
CA ALA A 145 -18.92 -15.73 7.61
C ALA A 145 -17.89 -15.30 8.66
N ARG A 146 -18.31 -15.09 9.92
CA ARG A 146 -17.42 -14.75 11.05
C ARG A 146 -16.29 -15.74 11.27
N ALA A 147 -16.61 -17.05 11.23
CA ALA A 147 -15.61 -18.09 11.46
C ALA A 147 -14.65 -18.23 10.28
N ASN A 148 -15.14 -18.06 9.04
CA ASN A 148 -14.30 -18.06 7.84
C ASN A 148 -13.44 -16.79 7.71
N ALA A 149 -13.93 -15.62 8.10
CA ALA A 149 -13.13 -14.39 8.16
C ALA A 149 -11.97 -14.53 9.16
N LEU A 150 -12.24 -15.11 10.33
CA LEU A 150 -11.20 -15.44 11.32
C LEU A 150 -10.23 -16.51 10.80
N HIS A 151 -10.70 -17.48 10.00
CA HIS A 151 -9.84 -18.46 9.34
C HIS A 151 -8.90 -17.81 8.32
N ILE A 152 -9.38 -16.86 7.52
CA ILE A 152 -8.57 -16.09 6.56
C ILE A 152 -7.49 -15.28 7.30
N LEU A 153 -7.89 -14.52 8.32
CA LEU A 153 -6.97 -13.74 9.17
C LEU A 153 -5.86 -14.62 9.79
N ARG A 154 -6.22 -15.80 10.30
CA ARG A 154 -5.27 -16.68 10.98
C ARG A 154 -4.38 -17.48 10.04
N SER A 155 -4.92 -17.94 8.90
CA SER A 155 -4.29 -18.95 8.04
C SER A 155 -3.69 -18.38 6.76
N TYR A 156 -4.36 -17.44 6.09
CA TYR A 156 -3.93 -16.93 4.79
C TYR A 156 -3.09 -15.67 4.90
N ILE A 157 -3.49 -14.72 5.75
CA ILE A 157 -2.78 -13.46 5.94
C ILE A 157 -1.57 -13.69 6.85
N SER A 158 -0.37 -13.30 6.46
CA SER A 158 0.86 -13.49 7.25
C SER A 158 1.60 -12.19 7.56
N THR A 159 1.63 -11.27 6.59
CA THR A 159 2.40 -10.03 6.64
C THR A 159 1.51 -8.82 6.38
N TYR A 160 1.78 -7.73 7.11
CA TYR A 160 1.11 -6.44 7.01
C TYR A 160 2.14 -5.39 6.57
N LEU A 161 2.01 -4.87 5.35
CA LEU A 161 2.71 -3.67 4.92
C LEU A 161 1.96 -2.45 5.41
N ILE A 162 2.59 -1.64 6.25
CA ILE A 162 1.99 -0.38 6.74
C ILE A 162 2.71 0.80 6.09
N THR A 163 1.94 1.67 5.43
CA THR A 163 2.47 2.84 4.72
C THR A 163 2.95 3.89 5.73
N HIS A 164 2.10 4.21 6.71
CA HIS A 164 2.35 5.21 7.75
C HIS A 164 1.46 4.96 8.99
N PRO A 165 1.74 5.57 10.15
CA PRO A 165 1.16 5.14 11.43
C PRO A 165 -0.16 5.86 11.81
N HIS A 166 -0.87 6.52 10.87
CA HIS A 166 -2.16 7.13 11.17
C HIS A 166 -3.24 6.06 11.45
N LEU A 167 -4.20 6.38 12.33
CA LEU A 167 -5.12 5.40 12.92
C LEU A 167 -6.05 4.75 11.88
N ASP A 168 -6.45 5.49 10.86
CA ASP A 168 -7.19 5.04 9.68
C ASP A 168 -6.40 4.07 8.78
N HIS A 169 -5.10 3.87 9.02
CA HIS A 169 -4.27 2.86 8.33
C HIS A 169 -3.87 1.68 9.22
N VAL A 170 -4.03 1.77 10.56
CA VAL A 170 -3.54 0.74 11.52
C VAL A 170 -4.55 0.26 12.57
N SER A 171 -5.70 0.91 12.73
CA SER A 171 -6.68 0.61 13.79
C SER A 171 -7.22 -0.82 13.73
N GLY A 172 -7.63 -1.28 12.55
CA GLY A 172 -8.08 -2.66 12.31
C GLY A 172 -7.00 -3.69 12.63
N PHE A 173 -5.75 -3.46 12.24
CA PHE A 173 -4.62 -4.31 12.64
C PHE A 173 -4.49 -4.38 14.16
N ALA A 174 -4.41 -3.22 14.83
CA ALA A 174 -4.28 -3.14 16.29
C ALA A 174 -5.41 -3.92 16.98
N ILE A 175 -6.67 -3.65 16.64
CA ILE A 175 -7.84 -4.35 17.19
C ILE A 175 -7.80 -5.86 16.87
N ASN A 176 -7.40 -6.25 15.65
CA ASN A 176 -7.39 -7.64 15.22
C ASN A 176 -6.22 -8.47 15.79
N THR A 177 -5.19 -7.86 16.37
CA THR A 177 -4.14 -8.58 17.11
C THR A 177 -4.69 -9.48 18.22
N ALA A 178 -5.82 -9.13 18.84
CA ALA A 178 -6.51 -9.96 19.84
C ALA A 178 -6.86 -11.37 19.31
N ALA A 179 -7.00 -11.52 17.99
CA ALA A 179 -7.24 -12.80 17.33
C ALA A 179 -5.96 -13.62 17.05
N PHE A 180 -4.75 -13.08 17.26
CA PHE A 180 -3.49 -13.72 16.85
C PHE A 180 -3.04 -14.86 17.79
N HIS A 181 -3.56 -14.95 19.01
CA HIS A 181 -3.22 -15.99 20.00
C HIS A 181 -3.35 -17.47 19.56
N ALA A 182 -3.96 -17.75 18.40
CA ALA A 182 -4.07 -19.08 17.81
C ALA A 182 -3.61 -19.12 16.34
N THR A 183 -2.65 -18.26 15.98
CA THR A 183 -1.91 -18.36 14.72
C THR A 183 -0.74 -19.34 14.88
N SER A 184 -0.31 -19.98 13.80
CA SER A 184 0.80 -20.94 13.83
C SER A 184 2.19 -20.29 13.86
N ARG A 185 2.25 -18.96 13.70
CA ARG A 185 3.43 -18.10 13.61
C ARG A 185 3.00 -16.69 14.06
N PRO A 186 3.88 -15.85 14.61
CA PRO A 186 3.64 -14.40 14.71
C PRO A 186 3.26 -13.80 13.35
N LYS A 187 2.54 -12.67 13.35
CA LYS A 187 2.29 -11.89 12.13
C LYS A 187 3.43 -10.91 11.92
N THR A 188 3.90 -10.76 10.69
CA THR A 188 4.93 -9.76 10.38
C THR A 188 4.27 -8.41 10.16
N LEU A 189 4.75 -7.35 10.83
CA LEU A 189 4.49 -5.96 10.43
C LEU A 189 5.73 -5.44 9.74
N ALA A 190 5.60 -5.15 8.45
CA ALA A 190 6.67 -4.67 7.58
C ALA A 190 6.41 -3.21 7.21
N ALA A 191 7.34 -2.30 7.52
CA ALA A 191 7.20 -0.88 7.20
C ALA A 191 8.58 -0.18 7.22
N LEU A 192 8.64 1.08 6.75
CA LEU A 192 9.82 1.90 6.95
C LEU A 192 10.08 2.13 8.46
N PRO A 193 11.34 2.37 8.89
CA PRO A 193 11.70 2.40 10.32
C PRO A 193 10.92 3.44 11.14
N SER A 194 10.64 4.61 10.56
CA SER A 194 9.83 5.67 11.19
C SER A 194 8.42 5.18 11.55
N THR A 195 7.77 4.45 10.66
CA THR A 195 6.44 3.86 10.86
C THR A 195 6.47 2.76 11.93
N VAL A 196 7.45 1.84 11.88
CA VAL A 196 7.64 0.79 12.90
C VAL A 196 7.85 1.40 14.28
N ASP A 197 8.78 2.36 14.39
CA ASP A 197 9.13 2.97 15.67
C ASP A 197 7.99 3.85 16.21
N ALA A 198 7.16 4.44 15.36
CA ALA A 198 5.94 5.13 15.77
C ALA A 198 4.89 4.17 16.33
N ILE A 199 4.60 3.06 15.64
CA ILE A 199 3.63 2.04 16.10
C ILE A 199 4.11 1.42 17.42
N LYS A 200 5.39 1.09 17.53
CA LYS A 200 5.99 0.56 18.76
C LYS A 200 5.87 1.55 19.92
N ARG A 201 6.25 2.81 19.73
CA ARG A 201 6.27 3.83 20.81
C ARG A 201 4.87 4.34 21.20
N HIS A 202 3.94 4.40 20.25
CA HIS A 202 2.67 5.11 20.42
C HIS A 202 1.43 4.22 20.35
N ILE A 203 1.54 2.95 19.92
CA ILE A 203 0.40 2.01 19.89
C ILE A 203 0.66 0.80 20.79
N PHE A 204 1.73 0.04 20.52
CA PHE A 204 2.10 -1.16 21.29
C PHE A 204 2.95 -0.81 22.52
N ASN A 205 2.36 -0.01 23.43
CA ASN A 205 3.04 0.62 24.55
C ASN A 205 2.36 0.40 25.92
N ASP A 206 1.46 -0.58 25.99
CA ASP A 206 0.66 -0.94 27.19
C ASP A 206 -0.26 0.17 27.72
N VAL A 207 -0.41 1.29 26.99
CA VAL A 207 -1.31 2.40 27.31
C VAL A 207 -2.43 2.51 26.28
N ILE A 208 -2.08 2.60 24.99
CA ILE A 208 -3.07 2.65 23.89
C ILE A 208 -3.47 1.24 23.48
N TRP A 209 -2.51 0.32 23.38
CA TRP A 209 -2.73 -1.10 23.16
C TRP A 209 -1.63 -1.91 23.86
N PRO A 210 -1.90 -3.14 24.32
CA PRO A 210 -0.86 -4.01 24.89
C PRO A 210 0.32 -4.18 23.94
N ASN A 211 1.54 -4.30 24.47
CA ASN A 211 2.72 -4.64 23.67
C ASN A 211 2.64 -6.10 23.21
N LEU A 212 2.05 -6.30 22.04
CA LEU A 212 1.92 -7.60 21.40
C LEU A 212 3.06 -7.90 20.41
N SER A 213 4.07 -7.03 20.33
CA SER A 213 5.29 -7.28 19.55
C SER A 213 6.24 -8.26 20.24
N ASP A 214 7.29 -8.70 19.55
CA ASP A 214 8.42 -9.45 20.11
C ASP A 214 9.57 -8.55 20.63
N GLU A 215 9.40 -7.23 20.55
CA GLU A 215 10.35 -6.24 21.09
C GLU A 215 9.93 -5.73 22.48
N ASP A 216 10.90 -5.22 23.24
CA ASP A 216 10.73 -4.54 24.55
C ASP A 216 9.89 -5.32 25.58
N GLY A 217 9.98 -6.66 25.55
CA GLY A 217 9.29 -7.55 26.49
C GLY A 217 7.83 -7.85 26.15
N GLY A 218 7.40 -7.57 24.91
CA GLY A 218 6.05 -7.85 24.45
C GLY A 218 5.72 -9.35 24.29
N VAL A 219 4.45 -9.63 23.99
CA VAL A 219 3.88 -10.99 23.94
C VAL A 219 4.36 -11.84 22.75
N GLY A 220 4.92 -11.23 21.71
CA GLY A 220 5.45 -11.94 20.53
C GLY A 220 4.39 -12.45 19.54
N PHE A 221 3.22 -11.81 19.46
CA PHE A 221 2.23 -12.10 18.40
C PHE A 221 2.51 -11.34 17.11
N VAL A 222 3.30 -10.26 17.17
CA VAL A 222 3.74 -9.46 16.03
C VAL A 222 5.27 -9.41 16.00
N THR A 223 5.87 -9.61 14.83
CA THR A 223 7.31 -9.41 14.59
C THR A 223 7.51 -8.22 13.66
N PHE A 224 8.45 -7.33 13.97
CA PHE A 224 8.72 -6.15 13.14
C PHE A 224 9.79 -6.42 12.06
N GLN A 225 9.45 -6.12 10.79
CA GLN A 225 10.37 -6.15 9.66
C GLN A 225 10.60 -4.71 9.16
N ARG A 226 11.71 -4.09 9.58
CA ARG A 226 12.07 -2.72 9.16
C ARG A 226 12.60 -2.75 7.72
N LEU A 227 11.85 -2.17 6.79
CA LEU A 227 12.16 -2.09 5.37
C LEU A 227 13.22 -1.01 5.09
N LYS A 228 13.96 -1.17 3.99
CA LYS A 228 14.92 -0.17 3.48
C LYS A 228 14.25 0.66 2.38
N GLU A 229 14.45 1.97 2.42
CA GLU A 229 14.03 2.88 1.36
C GLU A 229 14.80 2.56 0.06
N GLY A 230 14.08 2.43 -1.05
CA GLY A 230 14.61 1.96 -2.33
C GLY A 230 14.82 0.44 -2.44
N GLY A 231 14.64 -0.32 -1.35
CA GLY A 231 14.88 -1.76 -1.28
C GLY A 231 16.27 -2.15 -0.75
N ASP A 232 16.60 -3.44 -0.78
CA ASP A 232 17.93 -3.95 -0.41
C ASP A 232 18.74 -4.37 -1.64
N VAL A 233 19.73 -3.55 -2.02
CA VAL A 233 20.56 -3.74 -3.23
C VAL A 233 21.34 -5.06 -3.21
N MET A 234 21.53 -5.68 -2.04
CA MET A 234 22.17 -7.00 -1.89
C MET A 234 21.22 -8.17 -2.13
N MET A 235 19.91 -7.93 -2.28
CA MET A 235 18.88 -8.93 -2.51
C MET A 235 18.41 -8.89 -3.98
N GLY A 236 18.20 -10.08 -4.56
CA GLY A 236 17.67 -10.25 -5.92
C GLY A 236 18.64 -9.92 -7.06
N GLU A 237 18.25 -10.32 -8.27
CA GLU A 237 19.02 -10.12 -9.50
C GLU A 237 18.16 -9.49 -10.61
N GLY A 238 18.81 -8.89 -11.61
CA GLY A 238 18.13 -8.20 -12.71
C GLY A 238 17.14 -7.13 -12.22
N GLU A 239 15.96 -7.08 -12.85
CA GLU A 239 14.84 -6.20 -12.47
C GLU A 239 14.22 -6.57 -11.10
N GLY A 240 14.51 -7.76 -10.56
CA GLY A 240 14.13 -8.18 -9.22
C GLY A 240 15.09 -7.72 -8.11
N ARG A 241 16.19 -7.04 -8.45
CA ARG A 241 17.13 -6.50 -7.45
C ARG A 241 16.46 -5.42 -6.59
N GLY A 242 16.75 -5.44 -5.29
CA GLY A 242 16.16 -4.52 -4.32
C GLY A 242 14.89 -5.06 -3.66
N TYR A 243 14.18 -6.02 -4.27
CA TYR A 243 12.96 -6.57 -3.71
C TYR A 243 13.28 -7.47 -2.51
N LEU A 244 12.44 -7.36 -1.49
CA LEU A 244 12.46 -8.21 -0.31
C LEU A 244 11.18 -9.05 -0.30
N ASP A 245 11.32 -10.37 -0.20
CA ASP A 245 10.17 -11.27 -0.11
C ASP A 245 9.43 -11.04 1.22
N VAL A 246 8.11 -10.85 1.13
CA VAL A 246 7.22 -10.56 2.28
C VAL A 246 6.15 -11.62 2.50
N VAL A 247 5.72 -12.29 1.44
CA VAL A 247 4.90 -13.52 1.46
C VAL A 247 5.27 -14.40 0.26
N ASP A 248 4.88 -15.68 0.28
CA ASP A 248 5.14 -16.61 -0.82
C ASP A 248 4.66 -16.04 -2.17
N GLY A 249 5.58 -15.80 -3.10
CA GLY A 249 5.30 -15.25 -4.43
C GLY A 249 5.32 -13.72 -4.55
N LEU A 250 5.47 -12.96 -3.46
CA LEU A 250 5.46 -11.48 -3.49
C LEU A 250 6.70 -10.85 -2.85
N GLY A 251 7.41 -10.06 -3.65
CA GLY A 251 8.45 -9.13 -3.20
C GLY A 251 7.96 -7.69 -3.08
N VAL A 252 8.55 -6.91 -2.17
CA VAL A 252 8.29 -5.46 -2.01
C VAL A 252 9.54 -4.60 -2.20
N ARG A 253 9.37 -3.40 -2.77
CA ARG A 253 10.27 -2.25 -2.57
C ARG A 253 9.49 -1.07 -2.02
N ALA A 254 10.04 -0.43 -1.00
CA ALA A 254 9.42 0.70 -0.29
C ALA A 254 10.12 2.01 -0.65
N PHE A 255 9.37 3.05 -0.97
CA PHE A 255 9.87 4.41 -1.22
C PHE A 255 9.17 5.38 -0.29
N LYS A 256 9.93 6.29 0.31
CA LYS A 256 9.36 7.31 1.19
C LYS A 256 8.67 8.39 0.35
N VAL A 257 7.46 8.75 0.73
CA VAL A 257 6.72 9.91 0.19
C VAL A 257 6.40 10.89 1.31
N SER A 258 5.93 12.08 0.96
CA SER A 258 5.60 13.12 1.94
C SER A 258 4.09 13.27 2.04
N HIS A 259 3.60 13.44 3.26
CA HIS A 259 2.18 13.49 3.60
C HIS A 259 1.90 14.74 4.47
N GLY A 260 2.34 15.90 3.99
CA GLY A 260 2.12 17.18 4.67
C GLY A 260 3.03 17.39 5.87
N VAL A 261 2.61 18.28 6.77
CA VAL A 261 3.38 18.69 7.95
C VAL A 261 2.53 18.66 9.21
N CYS A 262 3.11 18.20 10.32
CA CYS A 262 2.50 18.48 11.62
C CYS A 262 2.58 19.99 11.87
N THR A 263 1.45 20.62 12.19
CA THR A 263 1.33 22.06 12.49
C THR A 263 1.93 22.43 13.86
N LYS A 264 3.22 22.15 14.06
CA LYS A 264 4.02 22.84 15.06
C LYS A 264 4.27 24.23 14.51
N SER A 265 3.70 25.25 15.16
CA SER A 265 4.11 26.64 14.95
C SER A 265 5.65 26.71 14.94
N PRO A 266 6.27 27.50 14.05
CA PRO A 266 7.72 27.63 14.03
C PRO A 266 8.20 27.99 15.44
N PRO A 267 9.23 27.31 15.97
CA PRO A 267 9.75 27.62 17.29
C PRO A 267 10.02 29.12 17.39
N SER A 268 9.45 29.77 18.41
CA SER A 268 9.63 31.19 18.67
C SER A 268 11.06 31.43 19.13
N HIS A 269 12.01 31.48 18.19
CA HIS A 269 13.39 31.79 18.48
C HIS A 269 13.48 33.24 18.97
N HIS A 270 13.62 33.40 20.29
CA HIS A 270 14.28 34.58 20.81
C HIS A 270 15.69 34.61 20.22
N HIS A 271 15.92 35.50 19.25
CA HIS A 271 17.25 35.81 18.79
C HIS A 271 18.08 36.24 20.00
N ARG A 272 19.01 35.38 20.44
CA ARG A 272 20.09 35.77 21.35
C ARG A 272 21.13 36.57 20.56
N GLY A 273 20.69 37.73 20.07
CA GLY A 273 21.52 38.68 19.34
C GLY A 273 22.58 39.25 20.26
N SER A 274 23.85 39.07 19.88
CA SER A 274 24.98 39.67 20.58
C SER A 274 25.19 41.12 20.12
N ILE A 275 24.52 42.05 20.80
CA ILE A 275 24.79 43.50 20.78
C ILE A 275 24.62 43.91 22.25
N GLY A 276 25.64 44.37 22.97
CA GLY A 276 26.38 45.60 22.74
C GLY A 276 25.82 46.65 23.72
N GLU A 277 26.67 47.22 24.58
CA GLU A 277 26.23 48.15 25.64
C GLU A 277 25.44 49.34 25.09
N MET A 278 24.31 49.67 25.72
CA MET A 278 23.87 51.06 25.91
C MET A 278 22.83 51.15 27.03
N GLN A 279 22.83 52.29 27.73
CA GLN A 279 22.14 52.51 29.02
C GLN A 279 20.62 52.73 28.86
N PRO A 280 19.80 52.42 29.88
CA PRO A 280 18.42 52.87 29.93
C PRO A 280 18.34 54.34 30.37
N LEU A 281 17.64 55.17 29.57
CA LEU A 281 17.18 56.50 29.97
C LEU A 281 15.69 56.45 30.35
N ASN A 282 15.32 57.31 31.30
CA ASN A 282 14.00 57.34 31.94
C ASN A 282 12.87 57.80 31.01
N GLY A 283 11.63 57.40 31.31
CA GLY A 283 10.39 57.93 30.72
C GLY A 283 9.16 57.51 31.54
N ASP A 284 8.34 58.46 31.95
CA ASP A 284 7.34 58.33 33.02
C ASP A 284 5.93 57.86 32.60
N GLY A 285 5.20 57.26 33.56
CA GLY A 285 3.72 57.39 33.64
C GLY A 285 2.89 56.13 33.32
N PRO A 286 1.61 56.10 33.77
CA PRO A 286 1.29 55.66 35.13
C PRO A 286 0.34 54.44 35.22
N ALA A 287 0.27 53.82 36.40
CA ALA A 287 -0.47 52.57 36.66
C ALA A 287 -1.95 52.74 37.07
N PRO A 288 -2.84 51.76 36.78
CA PRO A 288 -4.16 51.60 37.39
C PRO A 288 -4.19 50.57 38.57
N PRO A 289 -5.26 50.54 39.40
CA PRO A 289 -5.21 50.02 40.78
C PRO A 289 -5.57 48.53 40.97
N PRO A 290 -5.26 47.93 42.16
CA PRO A 290 -5.45 46.49 42.43
C PRO A 290 -6.88 46.12 42.86
N GLY A 291 -7.35 44.95 42.40
CA GLY A 291 -8.72 44.46 42.61
C GLY A 291 -8.83 43.04 43.20
N ARG A 292 -8.94 42.97 44.54
CA ARG A 292 -9.67 41.96 45.34
C ARG A 292 -9.32 40.47 45.21
N SER A 293 -8.68 39.96 46.26
CA SER A 293 -8.67 38.55 46.66
C SER A 293 -10.06 38.06 47.08
N PHE A 294 -10.35 36.77 46.86
CA PHE A 294 -11.34 36.00 47.61
C PHE A 294 -10.70 34.69 48.10
N SER A 295 -10.98 34.33 49.36
CA SER A 295 -10.45 33.13 50.04
C SER A 295 -11.55 32.46 50.86
N SER A 296 -11.28 31.21 51.28
CA SER A 296 -11.96 30.42 52.33
C SER A 296 -13.19 29.57 51.91
N PRO A 297 -13.55 28.52 52.70
CA PRO A 297 -12.67 27.56 53.42
C PRO A 297 -13.18 26.08 53.39
N GLY A 298 -12.45 25.12 53.97
CA GLY A 298 -13.00 23.78 54.25
C GLY A 298 -12.02 22.66 54.64
N THR A 299 -11.58 22.63 55.90
CA THR A 299 -10.83 21.53 56.57
C THR A 299 -11.80 20.45 57.14
N PRO A 300 -11.38 19.26 57.68
CA PRO A 300 -10.16 19.01 58.47
C PRO A 300 -9.40 17.67 58.29
N ARG A 301 -8.28 17.59 59.04
CA ARG A 301 -7.31 16.50 59.15
C ARG A 301 -7.80 15.31 59.98
N ALA A 302 -7.19 14.15 59.76
CA ALA A 302 -6.74 13.25 60.83
C ALA A 302 -5.23 12.95 60.63
N SER A 303 -4.53 12.61 61.71
CA SER A 303 -3.09 12.26 61.73
C SER A 303 -2.90 11.09 62.70
N ILE A 304 -1.81 10.31 62.60
CA ILE A 304 -0.95 9.88 63.75
C ILE A 304 0.21 8.92 63.32
N TYR A 305 1.45 9.40 63.54
CA TYR A 305 2.73 8.75 63.96
C TYR A 305 3.43 7.59 63.22
N GLY A 306 4.79 7.66 63.19
CA GLY A 306 5.71 6.52 62.97
C GLY A 306 7.18 6.89 62.72
N GLN A 307 8.12 6.43 63.56
CA GLN A 307 9.55 6.84 63.63
C GLN A 307 10.44 5.61 63.94
N GLN A 308 11.74 5.50 63.64
CA GLN A 308 12.74 6.37 62.97
C GLN A 308 14.00 5.51 62.59
N GLN A 309 14.92 6.05 61.75
CA GLN A 309 16.39 5.73 61.75
C GLN A 309 16.84 4.30 61.33
N SER A 310 18.01 3.98 60.74
CA SER A 310 19.22 4.73 60.26
C SER A 310 19.81 4.10 58.94
N PRO A 311 21.13 3.95 58.64
CA PRO A 311 21.70 4.55 57.41
C PRO A 311 22.45 3.59 56.45
N ARG A 312 22.70 4.01 55.20
CA ARG A 312 23.96 3.68 54.48
C ARG A 312 24.20 4.50 53.21
N VAL A 313 25.49 4.72 52.95
CA VAL A 313 26.04 5.35 51.74
C VAL A 313 26.02 4.36 50.58
N SER A 314 25.69 4.81 49.36
CA SER A 314 26.21 4.18 48.14
C SER A 314 26.40 5.20 47.02
N MET A 315 27.51 5.03 46.29
CA MET A 315 27.86 5.80 45.10
C MET A 315 27.16 5.21 43.87
N GLN A 316 26.56 6.07 43.04
CA GLN A 316 26.56 6.04 41.56
C GLN A 316 25.42 6.94 41.04
N GLY A 317 25.78 8.03 40.36
CA GLY A 317 24.79 8.86 39.67
C GLY A 317 24.36 8.20 38.34
N PRO A 318 23.08 8.33 37.92
CA PRO A 318 22.68 7.86 36.60
C PRO A 318 23.38 8.71 35.53
N GLN A 319 24.13 8.07 34.63
CA GLN A 319 24.52 8.72 33.38
C GLN A 319 23.26 8.96 32.55
N ALA A 320 22.92 10.23 32.30
CA ALA A 320 21.92 10.57 31.31
C ALA A 320 22.43 10.17 29.93
N SER A 321 21.67 9.33 29.22
CA SER A 321 21.93 9.02 27.81
C SER A 321 21.96 10.31 26.99
N PRO A 322 22.86 10.45 26.00
CA PRO A 322 22.94 11.67 25.20
C PRO A 322 21.65 11.81 24.38
N GLY A 323 20.80 12.75 24.79
CA GLY A 323 19.61 13.12 24.03
C GLY A 323 20.02 13.59 22.64
N MET A 324 19.49 12.92 21.61
CA MET A 324 19.72 13.32 20.23
C MET A 324 19.23 14.76 20.05
N SER A 325 20.13 15.66 19.67
CA SER A 325 19.76 17.03 19.30
C SER A 325 18.75 16.96 18.17
N ALA A 326 17.56 17.53 18.39
CA ALA A 326 16.58 17.68 17.31
C ALA A 326 17.22 18.48 16.18
N VAL A 327 17.43 17.84 15.03
CA VAL A 327 17.91 18.51 13.82
C VAL A 327 16.83 19.50 13.40
N GLU A 328 17.20 20.76 13.22
CA GLU A 328 16.30 21.80 12.71
C GLU A 328 15.83 21.41 11.30
N GLY A 329 14.57 20.99 11.21
CA GLY A 329 13.93 20.56 9.97
C GLY A 329 12.41 20.69 10.11
N SER A 330 11.74 21.00 9.00
CA SER A 330 10.28 20.99 8.93
C SER A 330 9.75 19.62 9.35
N CYS A 331 8.71 19.61 10.18
CA CYS A 331 8.10 18.38 10.70
C CYS A 331 7.18 17.75 9.64
N VAL A 332 7.77 17.34 8.51
CA VAL A 332 7.10 16.61 7.42
C VAL A 332 6.67 15.24 7.96
N VAL A 333 5.44 14.85 7.66
CA VAL A 333 4.94 13.51 7.94
C VAL A 333 5.41 12.59 6.82
N ASP A 334 6.13 11.53 7.18
CA ASP A 334 6.59 10.53 6.23
C ASP A 334 5.48 9.48 5.99
N SER A 335 5.27 9.13 4.72
CA SER A 335 4.45 8.00 4.29
C SER A 335 5.24 7.13 3.31
N THR A 336 4.64 6.05 2.79
CA THR A 336 5.33 5.07 1.94
C THR A 336 4.54 4.72 0.69
N ALA A 337 5.23 4.63 -0.44
CA ALA A 337 4.76 3.98 -1.66
C ALA A 337 5.45 2.61 -1.82
N PHE A 338 4.68 1.57 -2.11
CA PHE A 338 5.16 0.20 -2.28
C PHE A 338 5.04 -0.25 -3.75
N PHE A 339 6.14 -0.70 -4.34
CA PHE A 339 6.08 -1.58 -5.50
C PHE A 339 5.95 -3.02 -5.01
N LEU A 340 4.87 -3.69 -5.42
CA LEU A 340 4.60 -5.10 -5.12
C LEU A 340 4.79 -5.89 -6.40
N ARG A 341 5.75 -6.82 -6.39
CA ARG A 341 6.15 -7.62 -7.56
C ARG A 341 5.83 -9.09 -7.33
N ASP A 342 5.08 -9.68 -8.27
CA ASP A 342 4.98 -11.12 -8.40
C ASP A 342 6.35 -11.69 -8.79
N THR A 343 6.85 -12.65 -8.01
CA THR A 343 8.24 -13.09 -8.13
C THR A 343 8.51 -13.82 -9.44
N GLU A 344 7.53 -14.60 -9.91
CA GLU A 344 7.59 -15.47 -11.08
C GLU A 344 7.44 -14.68 -12.39
N THR A 345 6.32 -13.97 -12.55
CA THR A 345 5.98 -13.27 -13.81
C THR A 345 6.67 -11.91 -13.96
N SER A 346 7.28 -11.38 -12.88
CA SER A 346 7.76 -10.00 -12.79
C SER A 346 6.68 -8.93 -12.94
N ARG A 347 5.39 -9.28 -12.86
CA ARG A 347 4.29 -8.32 -12.91
C ARG A 347 4.23 -7.52 -11.61
N GLU A 348 3.92 -6.23 -11.71
CA GLU A 348 3.96 -5.31 -10.58
C GLU A 348 2.71 -4.44 -10.47
N ILE A 349 2.41 -4.02 -9.24
CA ILE A 349 1.53 -2.89 -8.93
C ILE A 349 2.26 -1.90 -8.04
N LEU A 350 1.90 -0.63 -8.15
CA LEU A 350 2.35 0.45 -7.27
C LEU A 350 1.21 0.85 -6.36
N MET A 351 1.42 0.85 -5.04
CA MET A 351 0.42 1.25 -4.05
C MET A 351 1.00 2.35 -3.16
N PHE A 352 0.43 3.55 -3.24
CA PHE A 352 0.72 4.64 -2.31
C PHE A 352 -0.13 4.49 -1.04
N GLY A 353 0.43 4.84 0.11
CA GLY A 353 -0.36 5.38 1.21
C GLY A 353 -0.70 6.85 0.96
N ASP A 354 -1.03 7.57 2.03
CA ASP A 354 -1.35 9.00 1.91
C ASP A 354 -0.13 9.78 1.42
N VAL A 355 -0.38 10.77 0.56
CA VAL A 355 0.67 11.48 -0.17
C VAL A 355 0.19 12.87 -0.59
N GLU A 356 1.08 13.85 -0.48
CA GLU A 356 0.87 15.21 -0.96
C GLU A 356 1.56 15.42 -2.32
N ALA A 357 1.12 16.42 -3.09
CA ALA A 357 1.75 16.73 -4.37
C ALA A 357 3.18 17.30 -4.19
N ASP A 358 4.11 16.93 -5.07
CA ASP A 358 5.47 17.47 -5.09
C ASP A 358 5.48 19.00 -5.34
N SER A 359 4.40 19.54 -5.94
CA SER A 359 4.19 20.98 -6.12
C SER A 359 3.79 21.73 -4.84
N LEU A 360 3.34 21.02 -3.80
CA LEU A 360 2.90 21.57 -2.51
C LEU A 360 3.84 21.21 -1.36
N SER A 361 4.53 20.06 -1.44
CA SER A 361 5.37 19.54 -0.36
C SER A 361 6.56 20.44 -0.02
N LEU A 362 6.87 20.55 1.27
CA LEU A 362 8.15 21.09 1.74
C LEU A 362 9.34 20.14 1.51
N ALA A 363 9.07 18.86 1.22
CA ALA A 363 10.06 17.85 0.92
C ALA A 363 9.55 16.95 -0.22
N PRO A 364 9.53 17.42 -1.48
CA PRO A 364 9.05 16.65 -2.63
C PRO A 364 9.86 15.36 -2.82
N ARG A 365 9.16 14.25 -3.06
CA ARG A 365 9.69 12.88 -3.13
C ARG A 365 9.01 12.02 -4.21
N ASN A 366 7.80 12.37 -4.66
CA ASN A 366 7.01 11.56 -5.59
C ASN A 366 7.74 11.36 -6.92
N ARG A 367 8.48 12.38 -7.38
CA ARG A 367 9.34 12.33 -8.58
C ARG A 367 10.28 11.12 -8.62
N ILE A 368 10.80 10.66 -7.48
CA ILE A 368 11.68 9.47 -7.41
C ILE A 368 10.88 8.20 -7.67
N VAL A 369 9.67 8.10 -7.08
CA VAL A 369 8.74 6.99 -7.32
C VAL A 369 8.31 6.95 -8.80
N TRP A 370 8.04 8.11 -9.40
CA TRP A 370 7.67 8.20 -10.82
C TRP A 370 8.81 7.84 -11.78
N GLN A 371 10.08 8.10 -11.44
CA GLN A 371 11.22 7.64 -12.24
C GLN A 371 11.33 6.11 -12.27
N GLU A 372 11.13 5.46 -11.12
CA GLU A 372 11.10 3.99 -11.02
C GLU A 372 9.87 3.42 -11.77
N ALA A 373 8.68 4.00 -11.56
CA ALA A 373 7.45 3.59 -12.24
C ALA A 373 7.55 3.72 -13.77
N ALA A 374 8.16 4.81 -14.29
CA ALA A 374 8.30 5.03 -15.73
C ALA A 374 9.08 3.91 -16.43
N ARG A 375 10.14 3.39 -15.78
CA ARG A 375 10.89 2.23 -16.29
C ARG A 375 9.99 0.98 -16.38
N LYS A 376 9.13 0.76 -15.38
CA LYS A 376 8.23 -0.40 -15.30
C LYS A 376 7.05 -0.31 -16.27
N VAL A 377 6.54 0.89 -16.54
CA VAL A 377 5.60 1.15 -17.64
C VAL A 377 6.25 0.80 -18.98
N MET A 378 7.50 1.24 -19.20
CA MET A 378 8.25 0.93 -20.43
C MET A 378 8.55 -0.55 -20.63
N LEU A 379 8.77 -1.30 -19.55
CA LEU A 379 8.96 -2.75 -19.58
C LEU A 379 7.62 -3.54 -19.63
N ASN A 380 6.46 -2.87 -19.63
CA ASN A 380 5.13 -3.46 -19.49
C ASN A 380 4.97 -4.35 -18.23
N SER A 381 5.80 -4.12 -17.20
CA SER A 381 5.73 -4.84 -15.93
C SER A 381 4.74 -4.22 -14.95
N LEU A 382 4.53 -2.89 -14.99
CA LEU A 382 3.54 -2.22 -14.14
C LEU A 382 2.11 -2.40 -14.69
N GLY A 383 1.24 -3.08 -13.95
CA GLY A 383 -0.16 -3.34 -14.32
C GLY A 383 -1.18 -2.35 -13.75
N GLY A 384 -0.83 -1.60 -12.71
CA GLY A 384 -1.72 -0.62 -12.10
C GLY A 384 -1.07 0.20 -10.99
N ILE A 385 -1.69 1.34 -10.70
CA ILE A 385 -1.28 2.30 -9.67
C ILE A 385 -2.48 2.55 -8.75
N PHE A 386 -2.34 2.33 -7.45
CA PHE A 386 -3.29 2.74 -6.42
C PHE A 386 -2.75 4.01 -5.77
N ILE A 387 -3.49 5.12 -5.87
CA ILE A 387 -3.09 6.43 -5.33
C ILE A 387 -4.30 7.16 -4.77
N GLU A 388 -4.08 7.95 -3.71
CA GLU A 388 -5.17 8.68 -3.09
C GLU A 388 -5.69 9.84 -3.95
N CYS A 389 -6.96 10.18 -3.71
CA CYS A 389 -7.52 11.47 -4.10
C CYS A 389 -8.56 11.83 -3.03
N SER A 390 -8.07 12.27 -1.86
CA SER A 390 -8.92 12.50 -0.69
C SER A 390 -10.06 13.48 -0.93
N TYR A 391 -9.85 14.53 -1.74
CA TYR A 391 -10.79 15.63 -1.90
C TYR A 391 -11.15 15.89 -3.36
N ASP A 392 -12.30 16.52 -3.60
CA ASP A 392 -12.64 17.11 -4.89
C ASP A 392 -11.96 18.50 -5.06
N ASP A 393 -11.94 19.05 -6.28
CA ASP A 393 -11.22 20.28 -6.57
C ASP A 393 -11.68 21.54 -5.79
N SER A 394 -12.87 21.54 -5.18
CA SER A 394 -13.32 22.66 -4.35
C SER A 394 -12.51 22.82 -3.05
N GLN A 395 -11.75 21.81 -2.64
CA GLN A 395 -10.81 21.90 -1.52
C GLN A 395 -9.58 22.73 -1.94
N ALA A 396 -9.30 23.81 -1.21
CA ALA A 396 -8.15 24.67 -1.46
C ALA A 396 -6.84 24.06 -0.91
N ASP A 397 -5.71 24.34 -1.57
CA ASP A 397 -4.41 23.69 -1.29
C ASP A 397 -3.98 23.81 0.18
N ALA A 398 -4.20 24.99 0.78
CA ALA A 398 -3.87 25.29 2.17
C ALA A 398 -4.62 24.44 3.21
N ILE A 399 -5.66 23.71 2.81
CA ILE A 399 -6.48 22.83 3.66
C ILE A 399 -6.58 21.39 3.10
N LEU A 400 -5.65 20.99 2.21
CA LEU A 400 -5.48 19.58 1.82
C LEU A 400 -4.79 18.74 2.90
N PHE A 401 -4.06 19.37 3.83
CA PHE A 401 -3.40 18.70 4.96
C PHE A 401 -2.54 17.47 4.59
N GLY A 402 -1.84 17.55 3.45
CA GLY A 402 -0.95 16.48 3.00
C GLY A 402 -1.57 15.46 2.05
N HIS A 403 -2.73 15.77 1.46
CA HIS A 403 -3.48 14.91 0.55
C HIS A 403 -3.58 15.44 -0.89
N LEU A 404 -4.12 14.63 -1.80
CA LEU A 404 -4.39 15.00 -3.19
C LEU A 404 -5.86 15.35 -3.47
N CYS A 405 -6.07 16.03 -4.60
CA CYS A 405 -7.35 16.23 -5.29
C CYS A 405 -7.10 16.17 -6.81
N PRO A 406 -8.13 16.14 -7.69
CA PRO A 406 -7.98 15.74 -9.09
C PRO A 406 -6.91 16.48 -9.89
N ARG A 407 -6.81 17.82 -9.76
CA ARG A 407 -5.76 18.61 -10.41
C ARG A 407 -4.34 18.13 -10.07
N HIS A 408 -4.12 17.68 -8.83
CA HIS A 408 -2.83 17.23 -8.36
C HIS A 408 -2.53 15.81 -8.84
N VAL A 409 -3.51 14.90 -8.79
CA VAL A 409 -3.35 13.53 -9.32
C VAL A 409 -2.97 13.58 -10.81
N VAL A 410 -3.63 14.44 -11.60
CA VAL A 410 -3.30 14.59 -13.02
C VAL A 410 -1.91 15.21 -13.22
N ALA A 411 -1.50 16.20 -12.42
CA ALA A 411 -0.15 16.78 -12.51
C ALA A 411 0.98 15.78 -12.15
N GLU A 412 0.76 14.93 -11.15
CA GLU A 412 1.68 13.84 -10.80
C GLU A 412 1.76 12.80 -11.94
N LEU A 413 0.62 12.43 -12.54
CA LEU A 413 0.58 11.54 -13.70
C LEU A 413 1.19 12.16 -14.97
N GLN A 414 1.10 13.47 -15.17
CA GLN A 414 1.85 14.18 -16.21
C GLN A 414 3.37 14.06 -15.99
N THR A 415 3.84 14.07 -14.73
CA THR A 415 5.25 13.84 -14.40
C THR A 415 5.68 12.40 -14.71
N LEU A 416 4.85 11.41 -14.41
CA LEU A 416 5.08 10.03 -14.84
C LEU A 416 5.11 9.90 -16.37
N ALA A 417 4.15 10.51 -17.07
CA ALA A 417 4.05 10.51 -18.52
C ALA A 417 5.25 11.18 -19.20
N SER A 418 5.83 12.25 -18.63
CA SER A 418 7.02 12.87 -19.16
C SER A 418 8.22 11.92 -19.11
N PHE A 419 8.42 11.22 -17.98
CA PHE A 419 9.50 10.22 -17.87
C PHE A 419 9.32 9.03 -18.81
N VAL A 420 8.08 8.53 -18.99
CA VAL A 420 7.82 7.46 -19.97
C VAL A 420 8.14 7.95 -21.39
N THR A 421 7.76 9.18 -21.74
CA THR A 421 8.04 9.77 -23.06
C THR A 421 9.55 9.95 -23.28
N GLU A 422 10.29 10.48 -22.30
CA GLU A 422 11.75 10.58 -22.33
C GLU A 422 12.43 9.22 -22.56
N LEU A 423 11.93 8.16 -21.92
CA LEU A 423 12.44 6.80 -22.11
C LEU A 423 12.04 6.16 -23.45
N ARG A 424 10.94 6.59 -24.08
CA ARG A 424 10.54 6.15 -25.44
C ARG A 424 11.38 6.79 -26.53
N THR A 425 11.85 8.03 -26.34
CA THR A 425 12.65 8.73 -27.34
C THR A 425 14.10 8.26 -27.34
N PRO A 426 14.61 7.57 -28.38
CA PRO A 426 16.03 7.24 -28.46
C PRO A 426 16.85 8.52 -28.66
N GLU A 427 17.91 8.71 -27.88
CA GLU A 427 18.74 9.93 -27.95
C GLU A 427 19.35 10.11 -29.36
N GLN A 428 18.81 11.06 -30.13
CA GLN A 428 19.43 11.54 -31.35
C GLN A 428 20.59 12.49 -31.02
N GLY A 429 21.81 11.97 -31.09
CA GLY A 429 23.03 12.77 -31.23
C GLY A 429 23.54 13.41 -29.94
N GLY A 430 24.71 12.97 -29.48
CA GLY A 430 25.30 13.45 -28.25
C GLY A 430 25.56 14.96 -28.22
N ASN A 431 24.84 15.67 -27.36
CA ASN A 431 25.25 16.96 -26.84
C ASN A 431 25.44 16.87 -25.34
N LYS A 432 26.58 17.38 -24.85
CA LYS A 432 27.15 17.13 -23.52
C LYS A 432 26.12 17.27 -22.38
N ARG A 433 25.56 16.14 -21.92
CA ARG A 433 24.80 16.08 -20.67
C ARG A 433 25.67 16.63 -19.53
N LYS A 434 25.25 17.74 -18.92
CA LYS A 434 25.75 18.16 -17.60
C LYS A 434 25.43 16.99 -16.65
N ARG A 435 26.45 16.32 -16.11
CA ARG A 435 26.28 15.24 -15.13
C ARG A 435 25.63 15.84 -13.88
N SER A 436 24.32 15.72 -13.78
CA SER A 436 23.59 15.92 -12.53
C SER A 436 23.99 14.77 -11.61
N THR A 437 24.81 15.07 -10.61
CA THR A 437 25.31 14.06 -9.67
C THR A 437 24.21 13.72 -8.67
N TYR A 438 23.43 12.68 -8.98
CA TYR A 438 22.77 11.84 -7.98
C TYR A 438 22.93 10.39 -8.40
N GLU A 439 24.07 9.82 -8.02
CA GLU A 439 24.46 8.45 -8.35
C GLU A 439 24.76 7.73 -7.02
N SER A 440 23.98 6.68 -6.75
CA SER A 440 24.17 5.71 -5.64
C SER A 440 24.04 6.24 -4.20
N VAL A 441 22.91 5.93 -3.56
CA VAL A 441 22.76 5.93 -2.09
C VAL A 441 23.49 4.71 -1.51
N ALA A 442 24.83 4.78 -1.46
CA ALA A 442 25.67 3.72 -0.89
C ALA A 442 26.98 4.25 -0.29
N GLN A 443 26.95 5.43 0.37
CA GLN A 443 28.13 5.97 1.05
C GLN A 443 27.82 6.96 2.19
N TYR A 444 27.16 6.48 3.25
CA TYR A 444 27.16 7.13 4.57
C TYR A 444 27.56 6.14 5.67
N ALA A 445 28.84 5.75 5.65
CA ALA A 445 29.51 5.12 6.78
C ALA A 445 31.00 5.47 6.75
N VAL A 446 31.60 5.64 7.94
CA VAL A 446 33.03 5.90 8.20
C VAL A 446 33.53 7.31 7.79
N ASN A 447 33.36 8.26 8.70
CA ASN A 447 34.38 9.31 8.91
C ASN A 447 35.37 8.77 9.95
N ASP A 448 36.63 8.55 9.57
CA ASP A 448 37.76 8.45 10.49
C ASP A 448 38.98 9.17 9.91
N HIS A 449 39.81 9.75 10.77
CA HIS A 449 40.87 10.69 10.40
C HIS A 449 42.20 9.98 10.08
N GLY A 450 42.51 9.82 8.79
CA GLY A 450 43.72 9.14 8.31
C GLY A 450 44.62 9.98 7.39
N THR A 451 45.81 10.30 7.86
CA THR A 451 46.86 11.12 7.23
C THR A 451 47.33 10.73 5.81
N LYS A 452 47.50 11.77 4.97
CA LYS A 452 48.37 11.91 3.77
C LYS A 452 49.27 10.70 3.40
N ARG A 453 49.17 10.25 2.13
CA ARG A 453 50.36 10.10 1.25
C ARG A 453 50.01 9.95 -0.24
N SER A 454 50.73 10.69 -1.09
CA SER A 454 50.71 10.50 -2.54
C SER A 454 51.62 9.35 -2.97
N ARG A 455 51.34 8.74 -4.12
CA ARG A 455 52.32 8.08 -5.00
C ARG A 455 51.75 7.92 -6.41
N SER A 456 52.30 8.71 -7.32
CA SER A 456 52.12 8.57 -8.77
C SER A 456 52.88 7.35 -9.29
N TRP A 457 52.27 6.57 -10.18
CA TRP A 457 53.00 5.79 -11.19
C TRP A 457 52.38 6.05 -12.57
N ALA A 458 53.22 6.17 -13.59
CA ALA A 458 52.87 6.61 -14.92
C ALA A 458 53.55 5.73 -15.98
N ARG A 459 53.08 5.86 -17.23
CA ARG A 459 53.51 5.13 -18.46
C ARG A 459 53.04 3.67 -18.48
N GLY A 460 52.49 3.11 -19.57
CA GLY A 460 52.10 3.68 -20.87
C GLY A 460 52.90 3.11 -22.04
N SER A 461 52.21 2.80 -23.16
CA SER A 461 52.78 2.81 -24.51
C SER A 461 51.66 2.86 -25.56
N ARG A 462 51.91 3.58 -26.66
CA ARG A 462 51.11 3.59 -27.91
C ARG A 462 51.99 2.99 -29.01
N LEU A 463 51.42 2.19 -29.90
CA LEU A 463 51.68 2.15 -31.36
C LEU A 463 50.36 1.63 -32.00
N LEU A 464 49.73 2.27 -32.99
CA LEU A 464 50.13 2.43 -34.41
C LEU A 464 50.33 1.09 -35.13
N ALA A 465 49.78 0.82 -36.33
CA ALA A 465 48.76 1.50 -37.13
C ALA A 465 48.28 0.59 -38.29
N ASP A 466 47.33 1.12 -39.08
CA ASP A 466 47.14 0.88 -40.53
C ASP A 466 46.18 -0.24 -41.02
N SER A 467 45.81 -0.04 -42.28
CA SER A 467 44.57 -0.35 -42.97
C SER A 467 44.64 -1.63 -43.80
N ARG A 468 43.47 -2.17 -44.21
CA ARG A 468 43.06 -2.22 -45.63
C ARG A 468 41.64 -2.77 -45.83
N ARG A 469 41.00 -2.28 -46.89
CA ARG A 469 39.73 -2.79 -47.45
C ARG A 469 40.03 -3.89 -48.46
N TYR A 470 39.09 -4.81 -48.67
CA TYR A 470 38.91 -5.52 -49.94
C TYR A 470 37.41 -5.70 -50.25
N SER A 471 37.08 -5.83 -51.53
CA SER A 471 35.71 -5.97 -52.08
C SER A 471 35.81 -6.78 -53.40
N VAL A 472 34.74 -6.81 -54.21
CA VAL A 472 34.67 -7.30 -55.62
C VAL A 472 34.32 -8.83 -55.73
N PRO A 473 33.53 -9.35 -56.71
CA PRO A 473 32.17 -8.94 -57.16
C PRO A 473 31.21 -10.09 -57.72
N ASP A 474 29.98 -9.71 -58.14
CA ASP A 474 29.21 -10.18 -59.35
C ASP A 474 28.63 -11.63 -59.48
N PRO A 475 27.79 -11.97 -60.51
CA PRO A 475 26.60 -11.30 -61.11
C PRO A 475 25.36 -12.22 -61.33
N ARG A 476 24.18 -11.63 -61.67
CA ARG A 476 23.31 -11.89 -62.88
C ARG A 476 21.83 -11.49 -62.67
N SER A 477 21.07 -11.36 -63.77
CA SER A 477 19.95 -10.42 -63.90
C SER A 477 18.74 -10.89 -64.76
N ASN A 478 17.54 -10.42 -64.38
CA ASN A 478 16.32 -10.15 -65.19
C ASN A 478 15.60 -11.31 -65.96
N PRO A 479 14.35 -11.12 -66.49
CA PRO A 479 13.44 -9.95 -66.47
C PRO A 479 11.99 -10.21 -65.94
N ALA A 480 11.09 -9.21 -66.04
CA ALA A 480 9.69 -9.19 -65.55
C ALA A 480 8.63 -9.22 -66.70
N THR A 481 7.32 -9.38 -66.37
CA THR A 481 6.07 -8.89 -67.05
C THR A 481 4.79 -9.51 -66.39
N PRO A 482 3.52 -9.10 -66.65
CA PRO A 482 2.82 -7.97 -66.00
C PRO A 482 1.44 -8.36 -65.35
N GLU A 483 0.62 -7.36 -64.98
CA GLU A 483 -0.61 -7.39 -64.16
C GLU A 483 -1.88 -8.00 -64.82
N PRO A 484 -3.04 -8.02 -64.11
CA PRO A 484 -4.00 -6.90 -64.23
C PRO A 484 -4.72 -6.43 -62.93
N GLU A 485 -5.36 -5.24 -63.01
CA GLU A 485 -6.06 -4.51 -61.93
C GLU A 485 -7.56 -4.88 -61.72
N ASP A 486 -8.12 -4.32 -60.63
CA ASP A 486 -9.52 -3.92 -60.36
C ASP A 486 -10.68 -4.92 -60.12
N ALA A 487 -11.20 -4.92 -58.87
CA ALA A 487 -12.60 -4.55 -58.53
C ALA A 487 -12.82 -4.45 -56.98
N PRO A 488 -13.80 -3.67 -56.44
CA PRO A 488 -13.73 -3.16 -55.05
C PRO A 488 -14.82 -3.61 -54.05
N SER A 489 -14.60 -3.22 -52.77
CA SER A 489 -15.56 -3.02 -51.64
C SER A 489 -15.97 -4.23 -50.78
N PRO A 490 -16.54 -4.03 -49.56
CA PRO A 490 -16.30 -2.99 -48.53
C PRO A 490 -15.98 -3.62 -47.14
N PHE A 491 -16.14 -2.87 -46.04
CA PHE A 491 -15.88 -3.23 -44.62
C PHE A 491 -14.44 -3.08 -44.08
N SER A 492 -13.96 -1.82 -44.03
CA SER A 492 -13.06 -1.42 -42.94
C SER A 492 -13.85 -1.34 -41.63
N GLY A 493 -13.98 -2.48 -40.94
CA GLY A 493 -14.22 -2.48 -39.50
C GLY A 493 -12.97 -1.91 -38.82
N GLY A 494 -13.04 -0.66 -38.35
CA GLY A 494 -11.88 0.02 -37.77
C GLY A 494 -11.33 -0.74 -36.57
N SER A 495 -10.11 -1.28 -36.69
CA SER A 495 -9.30 -1.64 -35.51
C SER A 495 -9.21 -0.41 -34.60
N PRO A 496 -9.25 -0.57 -33.25
CA PRO A 496 -8.90 0.51 -32.34
C PRO A 496 -7.57 1.13 -32.78
N SER A 497 -7.54 2.46 -32.91
CA SER A 497 -6.47 3.15 -33.61
C SER A 497 -5.11 2.93 -32.94
N THR A 498 -4.07 2.78 -33.75
CA THR A 498 -2.68 2.69 -33.28
C THR A 498 -2.32 3.87 -32.37
N ALA A 499 -2.86 5.05 -32.65
CA ALA A 499 -2.68 6.29 -31.87
C ALA A 499 -3.01 6.16 -30.37
N LEU A 500 -3.92 5.27 -29.96
CA LEU A 500 -4.21 5.06 -28.53
C LEU A 500 -3.11 4.26 -27.81
N ARG A 501 -2.34 3.42 -28.52
CA ARG A 501 -1.23 2.65 -27.95
C ARG A 501 0.05 3.47 -27.81
N ASP A 502 0.16 4.57 -28.55
CA ASP A 502 1.32 5.47 -28.53
C ASP A 502 1.31 6.44 -27.34
N LEU A 503 0.16 6.60 -26.64
CA LEU A 503 0.01 7.46 -25.46
C LEU A 503 0.92 6.98 -24.30
N PRO A 504 1.45 7.91 -23.49
CA PRO A 504 2.50 7.59 -22.52
C PRO A 504 2.05 6.57 -21.46
N LEU A 505 0.82 6.67 -20.96
CA LEU A 505 0.28 5.78 -19.92
C LEU A 505 -0.76 4.78 -20.46
N ALA A 506 -0.75 4.53 -21.79
CA ALA A 506 -1.65 3.59 -22.45
C ALA A 506 -1.66 2.21 -21.75
N GLY A 507 -2.84 1.78 -21.30
CA GLY A 507 -3.04 0.49 -20.64
C GLY A 507 -2.77 0.47 -19.12
N ILE A 508 -2.36 1.59 -18.52
CA ILE A 508 -2.25 1.73 -17.06
C ILE A 508 -3.61 2.08 -16.47
N ARG A 509 -4.06 1.30 -15.49
CA ARG A 509 -5.24 1.61 -14.65
C ARG A 509 -4.79 2.31 -13.38
N VAL A 510 -5.39 3.46 -13.10
CA VAL A 510 -5.16 4.27 -11.88
C VAL A 510 -6.38 4.12 -10.97
N TYR A 511 -6.17 3.42 -9.87
CA TYR A 511 -7.17 3.13 -8.85
C TYR A 511 -7.14 4.22 -7.80
N ILE A 512 -8.20 5.01 -7.77
CA ILE A 512 -8.39 6.09 -6.80
C ILE A 512 -8.85 5.48 -5.49
N ILE A 513 -8.07 5.74 -4.43
CA ILE A 513 -8.30 5.27 -3.07
C ILE A 513 -8.41 6.45 -2.09
N HIS A 514 -8.67 6.13 -0.82
CA HIS A 514 -8.63 7.06 0.31
C HIS A 514 -9.52 8.30 0.18
N ILE A 515 -10.65 8.18 -0.52
CA ILE A 515 -11.58 9.30 -0.76
C ILE A 515 -12.25 9.68 0.56
N LYS A 516 -12.23 10.97 0.92
CA LYS A 516 -12.87 11.49 2.14
C LYS A 516 -14.29 11.94 1.83
N ASP A 517 -15.25 11.44 2.60
CA ASP A 517 -16.65 11.82 2.45
C ASP A 517 -16.89 13.20 3.11
N PRO A 518 -17.45 14.20 2.41
CA PRO A 518 -17.76 15.49 3.00
C PRO A 518 -18.90 15.42 4.04
N MET A 519 -19.59 14.29 4.18
CA MET A 519 -20.77 14.06 5.03
C MET A 519 -21.90 15.05 4.73
N LYS A 520 -22.17 15.28 3.43
CA LYS A 520 -23.16 16.24 2.92
C LYS A 520 -24.08 15.59 1.89
N ASP A 521 -25.30 16.11 1.78
CA ASP A 521 -26.23 15.73 0.73
C ASP A 521 -25.67 16.02 -0.67
N GLY A 522 -25.93 15.12 -1.62
CA GLY A 522 -25.51 15.27 -3.02
C GLY A 522 -25.04 13.95 -3.63
N PRO A 523 -24.43 13.99 -4.83
CA PRO A 523 -23.76 12.84 -5.40
C PRO A 523 -22.50 12.47 -4.57
N PRO A 524 -22.14 11.18 -4.48
CA PRO A 524 -20.95 10.73 -3.77
C PRO A 524 -19.68 11.48 -4.20
N ALA A 525 -18.78 11.73 -3.24
CA ALA A 525 -17.48 12.36 -3.51
C ALA A 525 -16.70 11.64 -4.61
N SER A 526 -16.76 10.30 -4.64
CA SER A 526 -16.14 9.45 -5.67
C SER A 526 -16.55 9.82 -7.08
N ASP A 527 -17.82 10.19 -7.29
CA ASP A 527 -18.38 10.38 -8.61
C ASP A 527 -18.00 11.78 -9.12
N ARG A 528 -17.93 12.77 -8.21
CA ARG A 528 -17.41 14.11 -8.48
C ARG A 528 -15.90 14.08 -8.78
N ILE A 529 -15.12 13.35 -7.99
CA ILE A 529 -13.68 13.15 -8.20
C ILE A 529 -13.40 12.44 -9.53
N LEU A 530 -14.16 11.38 -9.86
CA LEU A 530 -13.99 10.66 -11.13
C LEU A 530 -14.31 11.53 -12.34
N ALA A 531 -15.35 12.38 -12.25
CA ALA A 531 -15.67 13.35 -13.29
C ALA A 531 -14.53 14.36 -13.47
N GLN A 532 -14.08 15.00 -12.37
CA GLN A 532 -13.00 15.99 -12.40
C GLN A 532 -11.67 15.42 -12.93
N LEU A 533 -11.29 14.18 -12.56
CA LEU A 533 -10.10 13.53 -13.10
C LEU A 533 -10.16 13.38 -14.63
N ARG A 534 -11.33 13.00 -15.16
CA ARG A 534 -11.58 12.87 -16.60
C ARG A 534 -11.62 14.23 -17.30
N ASP A 535 -12.21 15.24 -16.67
CA ASP A 535 -12.24 16.61 -17.19
C ASP A 535 -10.83 17.20 -17.28
N HIS A 536 -9.98 16.99 -16.26
CA HIS A 536 -8.58 17.39 -16.28
C HIS A 536 -7.77 16.65 -17.35
N GLU A 537 -7.94 15.33 -17.51
CA GLU A 537 -7.26 14.59 -18.59
C GLU A 537 -7.71 15.07 -19.98
N ALA A 538 -9.01 15.30 -20.18
CA ALA A 538 -9.57 15.80 -21.43
C ALA A 538 -9.15 17.25 -21.76
N ALA A 539 -8.80 18.04 -20.74
CA ALA A 539 -8.26 19.40 -20.89
C ALA A 539 -6.74 19.43 -21.22
N LEU A 540 -6.04 18.29 -21.19
CA LEU A 540 -4.61 18.26 -21.51
C LEU A 540 -4.35 18.40 -23.01
N ASN A 541 -3.32 19.17 -23.37
CA ASN A 541 -2.80 19.26 -24.75
C ASN A 541 -2.34 17.90 -25.32
N GLN A 542 -2.00 16.96 -24.44
CA GLN A 542 -1.66 15.58 -24.77
C GLN A 542 -2.33 14.66 -23.73
N PRO A 543 -3.23 13.75 -24.13
CA PRO A 543 -3.91 12.85 -23.20
C PRO A 543 -2.92 11.83 -22.62
N LEU A 544 -3.14 11.42 -21.37
CA LEU A 544 -2.26 10.47 -20.68
C LEU A 544 -2.47 9.05 -21.21
N GLY A 545 -3.73 8.67 -21.46
CA GLY A 545 -4.11 7.34 -21.95
C GLY A 545 -4.26 6.30 -20.85
N CYS A 546 -4.28 6.72 -19.58
CA CYS A 546 -4.59 5.87 -18.45
C CYS A 546 -6.11 5.79 -18.20
N GLU A 547 -6.56 4.75 -17.52
CA GLU A 547 -7.97 4.60 -17.10
C GLU A 547 -8.12 4.88 -15.60
N PHE A 548 -8.94 5.87 -15.23
CA PHE A 548 -9.31 6.13 -13.83
C PHE A 548 -10.44 5.20 -13.35
N VAL A 549 -10.19 4.51 -12.25
CA VAL A 549 -11.11 3.57 -11.60
C VAL A 549 -11.27 3.97 -10.12
N ILE A 550 -12.50 4.06 -9.61
CA ILE A 550 -12.72 4.23 -8.17
C ILE A 550 -12.62 2.87 -7.50
N ALA A 551 -11.72 2.71 -6.51
CA ALA A 551 -11.65 1.48 -5.73
C ALA A 551 -12.84 1.36 -4.76
N ARG A 552 -13.50 0.20 -4.70
CA ARG A 552 -14.69 -0.04 -3.87
C ARG A 552 -14.49 -1.23 -2.94
N SER A 553 -14.93 -1.10 -1.70
CA SER A 553 -14.86 -2.16 -0.69
C SER A 553 -15.62 -3.41 -1.14
N GLY A 554 -14.98 -4.58 -1.04
CA GLY A 554 -15.53 -5.87 -1.45
C GLY A 554 -15.38 -6.21 -2.94
N GLU A 555 -14.62 -5.42 -3.70
CA GLU A 555 -14.21 -5.75 -5.07
C GLU A 555 -12.84 -6.43 -5.14
N SER A 556 -12.53 -6.97 -6.32
CA SER A 556 -11.30 -7.70 -6.64
C SER A 556 -10.74 -7.21 -7.97
N TYR A 557 -9.48 -6.79 -7.97
CA TYR A 557 -8.73 -6.32 -9.14
C TYR A 557 -7.65 -7.32 -9.51
N TRP A 558 -7.41 -7.50 -10.80
CA TRP A 558 -6.52 -8.51 -11.36
C TRP A 558 -5.57 -7.87 -12.39
N PHE A 559 -4.30 -8.26 -12.40
CA PHE A 559 -3.20 -7.54 -13.07
C PHE A 559 -2.24 -8.42 -13.87
#